data_AF-A0A354GFA1-F1
#
_entry.id   AF-A0A354GFA1-F1
#
_cell.length_a   1.000
_cell.length_b   1.000
_cell.length_c   1.000
_cell.angle_alpha   90.00
_cell.angle_beta   90.00
_cell.angle_gamma   90.00
#
_symmetry.space_group_name_H-M   'P 1'
#
loop_
_entity.id
_entity.type
_entity.pdbx_description
1 polymer ?
#
loop_
_entity_poly.entity_id
_entity_poly.type
_entity_poly.pdbx_seq_one_letter_code
_entity_poly.pdbx_strand_id
1 'polypeptide(L)'
;MYVTNGQGNIDQNDFIIRKRGVSGNPYMVINDKSGNVGFGVENTQGHKIRALGSIRGTRFVSDTKSYPDYVFDHYYDGSSELNEKYTFPSLEEVEEYTRQNGHLPGVSSIKDIKREGGLDIARLGVQNLEKIEELYLHIIELNKIINSLKKENEELSDKLNSEIIQMNGRIDQLSTLVKKSSKL
;
A
#
# COMPACT_ATOMS: atom_id res chain seq x y z
N MET A 1 -3.36 20.46 -41.75
CA MET A 1 -4.37 20.09 -40.74
C MET A 1 -5.72 20.59 -41.24
N TYR A 2 -6.82 19.86 -41.01
CA TYR A 2 -8.16 20.33 -41.37
C TYR A 2 -9.19 19.87 -40.35
N VAL A 3 -10.25 20.67 -40.22
CA VAL A 3 -11.45 20.35 -39.43
C VAL A 3 -12.49 19.76 -40.38
N THR A 4 -13.14 18.70 -39.95
CA THR A 4 -14.21 18.07 -40.72
C THR A 4 -15.29 17.55 -39.80
N ASN A 5 -16.50 17.59 -40.34
CA ASN A 5 -17.66 16.85 -39.90
C ASN A 5 -17.49 15.40 -40.39
N GLY A 6 -17.97 14.41 -39.62
CA GLY A 6 -17.54 13.00 -39.68
C GLY A 6 -17.30 12.37 -41.05
N GLN A 7 -16.34 11.43 -41.09
CA GLN A 7 -16.10 10.52 -42.20
C GLN A 7 -15.74 9.14 -41.64
N GLY A 8 -16.28 8.05 -42.23
CA GLY A 8 -16.05 6.67 -41.78
C GLY A 8 -17.03 6.21 -40.70
N ASN A 9 -16.56 5.48 -39.68
CA ASN A 9 -17.36 4.99 -38.53
C ASN A 9 -17.69 6.07 -37.49
N ILE A 10 -17.53 7.35 -37.84
CA ILE A 10 -17.66 8.49 -36.94
C ILE A 10 -18.85 9.32 -37.40
N ASP A 11 -19.66 9.80 -36.45
CA ASP A 11 -20.89 10.55 -36.75
C ASP A 11 -20.57 11.79 -37.58
N GLN A 12 -21.40 12.06 -38.59
CA GLN A 12 -21.25 13.23 -39.46
C GLN A 12 -21.24 14.54 -38.68
N ASN A 13 -21.74 14.57 -37.44
CA ASN A 13 -21.77 15.75 -36.61
C ASN A 13 -20.58 15.89 -35.63
N ASP A 14 -19.68 14.90 -35.55
CA ASP A 14 -18.51 14.97 -34.67
C ASP A 14 -17.52 16.04 -35.16
N PHE A 15 -16.92 16.77 -34.21
CA PHE A 15 -15.86 17.74 -34.51
C PHE A 15 -14.51 17.06 -34.48
N ILE A 16 -13.79 17.06 -35.60
CA ILE A 16 -12.57 16.26 -35.76
C ILE A 16 -11.41 17.09 -36.32
N ILE A 17 -10.26 17.04 -35.64
CA ILE A 17 -8.98 17.58 -36.10
C ILE A 17 -8.09 16.45 -36.61
N ARG A 18 -7.68 16.51 -37.88
CA ARG A 18 -6.83 15.48 -38.49
C ARG A 18 -5.82 16.04 -39.50
N LYS A 19 -4.80 15.24 -39.84
CA LYS A 19 -3.82 15.57 -40.89
C LYS A 19 -4.43 15.29 -42.28
N ARG A 20 -4.23 16.22 -43.22
CA ARG A 20 -4.74 16.07 -44.60
C ARG A 20 -3.93 15.01 -45.35
N GLY A 21 -4.61 14.10 -46.03
CA GLY A 21 -3.99 13.09 -46.91
C GLY A 21 -3.21 12.00 -46.17
N VAL A 22 -3.43 11.79 -44.87
CA VAL A 22 -2.77 10.75 -44.08
C VAL A 22 -3.83 9.83 -43.46
N SER A 23 -3.66 8.52 -43.63
CA SER A 23 -4.44 7.51 -42.93
C SER A 23 -3.85 7.30 -41.53
N GLY A 24 -4.70 7.33 -40.50
CA GLY A 24 -4.30 7.18 -39.10
C GLY A 24 -5.27 7.87 -38.14
N ASN A 25 -5.00 7.75 -36.84
CA ASN A 25 -5.85 8.33 -35.81
C ASN A 25 -5.95 9.87 -35.96
N PRO A 26 -7.12 10.45 -35.70
CA PRO A 26 -7.26 11.90 -35.60
C PRO A 26 -6.44 12.45 -34.43
N TYR A 27 -6.04 13.71 -34.53
CA TYR A 27 -5.38 14.39 -33.42
C TYR A 27 -6.34 14.65 -32.27
N MET A 28 -7.58 15.05 -32.59
CA MET A 28 -8.63 15.28 -31.61
C MET A 28 -10.01 14.96 -32.21
N VAL A 29 -10.89 14.38 -31.40
CA VAL A 29 -12.31 14.15 -31.70
C VAL A 29 -13.13 14.68 -30.54
N ILE A 30 -14.18 15.43 -30.83
CA ILE A 30 -15.24 15.76 -29.88
C ILE A 30 -16.51 15.13 -30.43
N ASN A 31 -17.05 14.17 -29.67
CA ASN A 31 -18.26 13.46 -30.06
C ASN A 31 -19.50 14.30 -29.74
N ASP A 32 -20.38 14.50 -30.72
CA ASP A 32 -21.53 15.41 -30.62
C ASP A 32 -22.60 14.93 -29.62
N LYS A 33 -22.85 13.62 -29.60
CA LYS A 33 -23.89 12.99 -28.78
C LYS A 33 -23.50 12.86 -27.31
N SER A 34 -22.26 12.45 -27.04
CA SER A 34 -21.78 12.19 -25.68
C SER A 34 -21.03 13.37 -25.05
N GLY A 35 -20.56 14.32 -25.86
CA GLY A 35 -19.65 15.39 -25.45
C GLY A 35 -18.25 14.89 -25.06
N ASN A 36 -17.92 13.62 -25.33
CA ASN A 36 -16.64 13.04 -24.96
C ASN A 36 -15.52 13.53 -25.90
N VAL A 37 -14.31 13.69 -25.36
CA VAL A 37 -13.14 14.20 -26.07
C VAL A 37 -12.06 13.13 -26.16
N GLY A 38 -11.67 12.78 -27.39
CA GLY A 38 -10.54 11.90 -27.69
C GLY A 38 -9.33 12.70 -28.15
N PHE A 39 -8.14 12.46 -27.58
CA PHE A 39 -6.87 12.97 -28.07
C PHE A 39 -6.06 11.81 -28.67
N GLY A 40 -5.79 11.84 -29.98
CA GLY A 40 -5.10 10.73 -30.66
C GLY A 40 -5.92 9.44 -30.78
N VAL A 41 -7.22 9.48 -30.47
CA VAL A 41 -8.16 8.34 -30.52
C VAL A 41 -9.51 8.76 -31.10
N GLU A 42 -10.18 7.83 -31.79
CA GLU A 42 -11.54 8.04 -32.31
C GLU A 42 -12.61 7.70 -31.27
N ASN A 43 -12.43 6.58 -30.57
CA ASN A 43 -13.39 6.09 -29.57
C ASN A 43 -12.84 6.32 -28.16
N THR A 44 -13.58 7.06 -27.33
CA THR A 44 -13.20 7.32 -25.93
C THR A 44 -13.51 6.16 -24.98
N GLN A 45 -14.09 5.07 -25.47
CA GLN A 45 -14.48 3.88 -24.71
C GLN A 45 -15.38 4.23 -23.51
N GLY A 46 -16.26 5.21 -23.68
CA GLY A 46 -17.17 5.67 -22.64
C GLY A 46 -16.56 6.69 -21.67
N HIS A 47 -15.24 6.93 -21.70
CA HIS A 47 -14.62 7.97 -20.87
C HIS A 47 -14.90 9.37 -21.43
N LYS A 48 -15.07 10.34 -20.52
CA LYS A 48 -15.25 11.75 -20.89
C LYS A 48 -14.05 12.31 -21.63
N ILE A 49 -12.85 11.92 -21.22
CA ILE A 49 -11.59 12.25 -21.89
C ILE A 49 -10.76 10.98 -22.02
N ARG A 50 -10.27 10.68 -23.22
CA ARG A 50 -9.29 9.60 -23.46
C ARG A 50 -8.16 10.12 -24.33
N ALA A 51 -6.93 9.88 -23.92
CA ALA A 51 -5.74 10.27 -24.69
C ALA A 51 -4.89 9.05 -25.03
N LEU A 52 -4.40 9.00 -26.27
CA LEU A 52 -3.34 8.09 -26.69
C LEU A 52 -2.00 8.81 -26.62
N GLY A 53 -1.20 8.46 -25.60
CA GLY A 53 0.12 9.04 -25.37
C GLY A 53 0.30 9.49 -23.92
N SER A 54 1.43 10.15 -23.66
CA SER A 54 1.75 10.68 -22.33
C SER A 54 1.05 12.01 -22.07
N ILE A 55 0.46 12.15 -20.89
CA ILE A 55 -0.10 13.42 -20.40
C ILE A 55 0.83 13.94 -19.31
N ARG A 56 1.28 15.20 -19.44
CA ARG A 56 2.02 15.91 -18.41
C ARG A 56 1.15 17.06 -17.89
N GLY A 57 0.93 17.09 -16.59
CA GLY A 57 0.19 18.16 -15.91
C GLY A 57 0.89 18.52 -14.61
N THR A 58 0.60 19.71 -14.10
CA THR A 58 1.15 20.18 -12.81
C THR A 58 0.44 19.56 -11.61
N ARG A 59 -0.87 19.28 -11.74
CA ARG A 59 -1.69 18.75 -10.66
C ARG A 59 -2.81 17.86 -11.22
N PHE A 60 -3.05 16.75 -10.54
CA PHE A 60 -4.19 15.87 -10.75
C PHE A 60 -4.96 15.79 -9.43
N VAL A 61 -6.28 15.98 -9.48
CA VAL A 61 -7.16 15.89 -8.30
C VAL A 61 -8.24 14.89 -8.65
N SER A 62 -8.45 13.92 -7.75
CA SER A 62 -9.56 12.98 -7.86
C SER A 62 -10.73 13.46 -7.01
N ASP A 63 -11.95 13.17 -7.44
CA ASP A 63 -13.16 13.36 -6.63
C ASP A 63 -13.33 12.26 -5.57
N THR A 64 -12.39 11.30 -5.51
CA THR A 64 -12.35 10.27 -4.47
C THR A 64 -12.23 10.94 -3.10
N LYS A 65 -13.24 10.73 -2.24
CA LYS A 65 -13.28 11.24 -0.86
C LYS A 65 -12.85 10.20 0.19
N SER A 66 -12.42 9.03 -0.26
CA SER A 66 -12.02 7.94 0.62
C SER A 66 -10.61 8.19 1.14
N TYR A 67 -10.45 8.11 2.46
CA TYR A 67 -9.17 8.13 3.14
C TYR A 67 -9.20 7.01 4.19
N PRO A 68 -8.14 6.20 4.33
CA PRO A 68 -8.17 4.97 5.11
C PRO A 68 -8.00 5.18 6.61
N ASP A 69 -8.36 6.35 7.16
CA ASP A 69 -8.25 6.64 8.60
C ASP A 69 -8.97 5.59 9.48
N TYR A 70 -9.93 4.85 8.91
CA TYR A 70 -10.55 3.68 9.56
C TYR A 70 -9.56 2.62 10.04
N VAL A 71 -8.36 2.55 9.46
CA VAL A 71 -7.29 1.64 9.88
C VAL A 71 -6.89 1.94 11.31
N PHE A 72 -6.65 3.22 11.62
CA PHE A 72 -6.28 3.67 12.95
C PHE A 72 -7.48 3.69 13.90
N ASP A 73 -8.63 4.19 13.47
CA ASP A 73 -9.87 4.17 14.26
C ASP A 73 -10.18 2.75 14.76
N HIS A 74 -10.16 1.76 13.86
CA HIS A 74 -10.43 0.38 14.23
C HIS A 74 -9.36 -0.16 15.19
N TYR A 75 -8.08 0.15 14.98
CA TYR A 75 -7.01 -0.36 15.85
C TYR A 75 -7.06 0.23 17.26
N TYR A 76 -7.36 1.52 17.40
CA TYR A 76 -7.35 2.21 18.71
C TYR A 76 -8.71 2.16 19.42
N ASP A 77 -9.81 2.30 18.66
CA ASP A 77 -11.16 2.44 19.20
C ASP A 77 -12.04 1.19 18.97
N GLY A 78 -11.55 0.20 18.22
CA GLY A 78 -12.21 -1.07 17.96
C GLY A 78 -13.28 -1.04 16.86
N SER A 79 -13.56 0.13 16.28
CA SER A 79 -14.48 0.30 15.15
C SER A 79 -14.20 1.62 14.42
N SER A 80 -14.71 1.79 13.19
CA SER A 80 -14.65 3.06 12.47
C SER A 80 -16.00 3.36 11.80
N GLU A 81 -16.45 4.61 11.89
CA GLU A 81 -17.62 5.11 11.15
C GLU A 81 -17.34 5.22 9.63
N LEU A 82 -16.07 5.34 9.24
CA LEU A 82 -15.67 5.42 7.83
C LEU A 82 -15.75 4.06 7.14
N ASN A 83 -15.56 2.97 7.89
CA ASN A 83 -15.69 1.61 7.40
C ASN A 83 -15.99 0.61 8.53
N GLU A 84 -17.28 0.38 8.81
CA GLU A 84 -17.74 -0.55 9.87
C GLU A 84 -17.32 -2.02 9.66
N LYS A 85 -16.98 -2.39 8.41
CA LYS A 85 -16.61 -3.76 8.05
C LYS A 85 -15.11 -3.97 8.00
N TYR A 86 -14.32 -2.92 8.21
CA TYR A 86 -12.87 -3.04 8.23
C TYR A 86 -12.44 -3.88 9.42
N THR A 87 -11.42 -4.70 9.20
CA THR A 87 -10.76 -5.49 10.23
C THR A 87 -9.27 -5.38 9.99
N PHE A 88 -8.50 -5.07 11.04
CA PHE A 88 -7.04 -5.06 10.97
C PHE A 88 -6.53 -6.51 10.88
N PRO A 89 -5.95 -6.93 9.75
CA PRO A 89 -5.53 -8.32 9.56
C PRO A 89 -4.25 -8.61 10.34
N SER A 90 -4.13 -9.83 10.87
CA SER A 90 -2.86 -10.32 11.42
C SER A 90 -1.84 -10.60 10.31
N LEU A 91 -0.54 -10.59 10.66
CA LEU A 91 0.52 -10.90 9.69
C LEU A 91 0.38 -12.33 9.12
N GLU A 92 -0.12 -13.28 9.92
CA GLU A 92 -0.43 -14.64 9.51
C GLU A 92 -1.56 -14.68 8.46
N GLU A 93 -2.63 -13.90 8.65
CA GLU A 93 -3.70 -13.78 7.66
C GLU A 93 -3.22 -13.11 6.37
N VAL A 94 -2.35 -12.09 6.48
CA VAL A 94 -1.74 -11.45 5.31
C VAL A 94 -0.83 -12.41 4.55
N GLU A 95 0.00 -13.20 5.25
CA GLU A 95 0.85 -14.22 4.64
C GLU A 95 0.01 -15.26 3.90
N GLU A 96 -1.02 -15.80 4.54
CA GLU A 96 -1.88 -16.80 3.92
C GLU A 96 -2.61 -16.24 2.69
N TYR A 97 -3.14 -15.02 2.79
CA TYR A 97 -3.80 -14.37 1.67
C TYR A 97 -2.84 -14.14 0.50
N THR A 98 -1.65 -13.62 0.75
CA THR A 98 -0.66 -13.34 -0.30
C THR A 98 -0.15 -14.61 -0.96
N ARG A 99 0.03 -15.69 -0.20
CA ARG A 99 0.39 -17.02 -0.72
C ARG A 99 -0.68 -17.58 -1.66
N GLN A 100 -1.97 -17.39 -1.33
CA GLN A 100 -3.09 -17.86 -2.14
C GLN A 100 -3.36 -16.98 -3.37
N ASN A 101 -3.27 -15.65 -3.23
CA ASN A 101 -3.78 -14.70 -4.22
C ASN A 101 -2.68 -13.99 -5.03
N GLY A 102 -1.44 -13.96 -4.53
CA GLY A 102 -0.31 -13.31 -5.20
C GLY A 102 -0.33 -11.78 -5.17
N HIS A 103 -1.14 -11.18 -4.29
CA HIS A 103 -1.20 -9.75 -4.01
C HIS A 103 -1.68 -9.51 -2.58
N LEU A 104 -1.55 -8.27 -2.09
CA LEU A 104 -1.99 -7.89 -0.74
C LEU A 104 -3.54 -7.84 -0.64
N PRO A 105 -4.10 -8.14 0.54
CA PRO A 105 -5.52 -7.89 0.83
C PRO A 105 -5.88 -6.41 0.59
N GLY A 106 -7.06 -6.16 0.00
CA GLY A 106 -7.54 -4.80 -0.29
C GLY A 106 -6.86 -4.11 -1.49
N VAL A 107 -5.82 -4.71 -2.08
CA VAL A 107 -5.14 -4.18 -3.28
C VAL A 107 -5.66 -4.86 -4.53
N SER A 108 -5.93 -4.06 -5.57
CA SER A 108 -6.44 -4.55 -6.86
C SER A 108 -5.48 -5.55 -7.51
N SER A 109 -5.97 -6.73 -7.90
CA SER A 109 -5.15 -7.72 -8.59
C SER A 109 -4.88 -7.31 -10.06
N ILE A 110 -3.81 -7.85 -10.66
CA ILE A 110 -3.54 -7.66 -12.09
C ILE A 110 -4.70 -8.18 -12.95
N LYS A 111 -5.39 -9.24 -12.51
CA LYS A 111 -6.56 -9.79 -13.21
C LYS A 111 -7.72 -8.79 -13.20
N ASP A 112 -7.95 -8.13 -12.07
CA ASP A 112 -9.02 -7.13 -11.94
C ASP A 112 -8.71 -5.87 -12.75
N ILE A 113 -7.46 -5.38 -12.70
CA ILE A 113 -7.01 -4.24 -13.52
C ILE A 113 -7.20 -4.51 -15.02
N LYS A 114 -6.88 -5.74 -15.48
CA LYS A 114 -7.13 -6.13 -16.87
C LYS A 114 -8.62 -6.18 -17.22
N ARG A 115 -9.45 -6.68 -16.31
CA ARG A 115 -10.92 -6.75 -16.50
C ARG A 115 -11.56 -5.36 -16.54
N GLU A 116 -11.09 -4.45 -15.72
CA GLU A 116 -11.55 -3.06 -15.67
C GLU A 116 -11.02 -2.20 -16.83
N GLY A 117 -10.06 -2.70 -17.61
CA GLY A 117 -9.54 -2.04 -18.80
C GLY A 117 -8.51 -0.94 -18.51
N GLY A 118 -8.05 -0.81 -17.27
CA GLY A 118 -7.07 0.19 -16.88
C GLY A 118 -6.81 0.21 -15.37
N LEU A 119 -5.76 0.93 -14.97
CA LEU A 119 -5.44 1.19 -13.57
C LEU A 119 -6.02 2.54 -13.15
N ASP A 120 -6.90 2.52 -12.15
CA ASP A 120 -7.31 3.74 -11.46
C ASP A 120 -6.22 4.15 -10.44
N ILE A 121 -5.49 5.21 -10.79
CA ILE A 121 -4.38 5.73 -9.98
C ILE A 121 -4.89 6.31 -8.65
N ALA A 122 -6.08 6.91 -8.63
CA ALA A 122 -6.64 7.48 -7.41
C ALA A 122 -7.06 6.38 -6.44
N ARG A 123 -7.76 5.34 -6.93
CA ARG A 123 -8.11 4.16 -6.13
C ARG A 123 -6.86 3.46 -5.61
N LEU A 124 -5.83 3.28 -6.45
CA LEU A 124 -4.56 2.70 -6.02
C LEU A 124 -3.87 3.55 -4.93
N GLY A 125 -3.97 4.88 -5.02
CA GLY A 125 -3.47 5.79 -4.00
C GLY A 125 -4.09 5.53 -2.62
N VAL A 126 -5.41 5.35 -2.57
CA VAL A 126 -6.14 5.00 -1.33
C VAL A 126 -5.74 3.60 -0.83
N GLN A 127 -5.71 2.59 -1.71
CA GLN A 127 -5.30 1.23 -1.36
C GLN A 127 -3.88 1.19 -0.80
N ASN A 128 -2.95 1.93 -1.41
CA ASN A 128 -1.57 1.99 -0.94
C ASN A 128 -1.46 2.67 0.43
N LEU A 129 -2.21 3.75 0.65
CA LEU A 129 -2.20 4.43 1.93
C LEU A 129 -2.74 3.51 3.04
N GLU A 130 -3.82 2.77 2.78
CA GLU A 130 -4.36 1.78 3.73
C GLU A 130 -3.28 0.76 4.12
N LYS A 131 -2.56 0.21 3.13
CA LYS A 131 -1.48 -0.75 3.41
C LYS A 131 -0.30 -0.15 4.15
N ILE A 132 0.00 1.13 3.92
CA ILE A 132 1.06 1.84 4.65
C ILE A 132 0.66 1.99 6.11
N GLU A 133 -0.58 2.38 6.39
CA GLU A 133 -1.08 2.53 7.76
C GLU A 133 -1.11 1.21 8.52
N GLU A 134 -1.58 0.14 7.88
CA GLU A 134 -1.52 -1.22 8.43
C GLU A 134 -0.07 -1.63 8.76
N LEU A 135 0.86 -1.38 7.83
CA LEU A 135 2.28 -1.68 8.03
C LEU A 135 2.88 -0.88 9.19
N TYR A 136 2.51 0.39 9.36
CA TYR A 136 2.93 1.19 10.52
C TYR A 136 2.39 0.62 11.84
N LEU A 137 1.15 0.15 11.87
CA LEU A 137 0.57 -0.50 13.06
C LEU A 137 1.33 -1.77 13.44
N HIS A 138 1.61 -2.66 12.47
CA HIS A 138 2.43 -3.84 12.72
C HIS A 138 3.84 -3.48 13.19
N ILE A 139 4.46 -2.42 12.63
CA ILE A 139 5.78 -1.94 13.10
C ILE A 139 5.70 -1.46 14.55
N ILE A 140 4.63 -0.75 14.94
CA ILE A 140 4.42 -0.30 16.31
C ILE A 140 4.28 -1.51 17.25
N GLU A 141 3.52 -2.53 16.87
CA GLU A 141 3.39 -3.79 17.64
C GLU A 141 4.73 -4.49 17.80
N LEU A 142 5.47 -4.66 16.70
CA LEU A 142 6.80 -5.27 16.70
C LEU A 142 7.78 -4.49 17.57
N ASN A 143 7.75 -3.15 17.53
CA ASN A 143 8.60 -2.33 18.38
C ASN A 143 8.29 -2.49 19.87
N LYS A 144 7.00 -2.64 20.25
CA LYS A 144 6.61 -2.95 21.63
C LYS A 144 7.16 -4.31 22.07
N ILE A 145 7.05 -5.33 21.22
CA ILE A 145 7.59 -6.68 21.48
C ILE A 145 9.11 -6.63 21.65
N ILE A 146 9.82 -5.96 20.74
CA ILE A 146 11.29 -5.80 20.80
C ILE A 146 11.72 -5.13 22.11
N ASN A 147 11.03 -4.07 22.54
CA ASN A 147 11.36 -3.39 23.79
C ASN A 147 11.09 -4.27 25.01
N SER A 148 10.02 -5.06 24.99
CA SER A 148 9.74 -6.05 26.05
C SER A 148 10.84 -7.11 26.12
N LEU A 149 11.23 -7.67 24.98
CA LEU A 149 12.29 -8.69 24.91
C LEU A 149 13.65 -8.14 25.35
N LYS A 150 13.98 -6.89 24.99
CA LYS A 150 15.21 -6.23 25.47
C LYS A 150 15.23 -6.11 26.98
N LYS A 151 14.11 -5.66 27.57
CA LYS A 151 13.99 -5.52 29.02
C LYS A 151 14.13 -6.88 29.72
N GLU A 152 13.46 -7.92 29.22
CA GLU A 152 13.59 -9.27 29.77
C GLU A 152 15.04 -9.78 29.69
N ASN A 153 15.72 -9.51 28.58
CA ASN A 153 17.12 -9.91 28.40
C ASN A 153 18.08 -9.16 29.34
N GLU A 154 17.83 -7.87 29.61
CA GLU A 154 18.56 -7.08 30.61
C GLU A 154 18.34 -7.67 32.01
N GLU A 155 17.08 -7.95 32.40
CA GLU A 155 16.75 -8.56 33.69
C GLU A 155 17.37 -9.95 33.88
N LEU A 156 17.41 -10.77 32.82
CA LEU A 156 18.07 -12.07 32.84
C LEU A 156 19.58 -11.93 32.97
N SER A 157 20.19 -10.97 32.28
CA SER A 157 21.63 -10.68 32.37
C SER A 157 22.03 -10.22 33.78
N ASP A 158 21.22 -9.38 34.42
CA ASP A 158 21.46 -8.91 35.79
C ASP A 158 21.34 -10.02 36.83
N LYS A 159 20.35 -10.91 36.67
CA LYS A 159 20.21 -12.11 37.51
C LYS A 159 21.43 -13.02 37.37
N LEU A 160 21.86 -13.29 36.13
CA LEU A 160 23.03 -14.12 35.86
C LEU A 160 24.31 -13.53 36.49
N ASN A 161 24.51 -12.22 36.35
CA ASN A 161 25.65 -11.53 36.97
C ASN A 161 25.63 -11.63 38.50
N SER A 162 24.46 -11.47 39.11
CA SER A 162 24.29 -11.61 40.56
C SER A 162 24.62 -13.02 41.04
N GLU A 163 24.17 -14.04 40.31
CA GLU A 163 24.52 -15.45 40.60
C GLU A 163 26.02 -15.72 40.45
N ILE A 164 26.67 -15.18 39.42
CA ILE A 164 28.13 -15.29 39.24
C ILE A 164 28.88 -14.68 40.42
N ILE A 165 28.47 -13.48 40.88
CA ILE A 165 29.09 -12.83 42.05
C ILE A 165 28.93 -13.70 43.30
N GLN A 166 27.75 -14.27 43.53
CA GLN A 166 27.51 -15.17 44.65
C GLN A 166 28.36 -16.44 44.58
N MET A 167 28.48 -17.05 43.40
CA MET A 167 29.33 -18.23 43.19
C MET A 167 30.80 -17.92 43.46
N ASN A 168 31.31 -16.79 42.95
CA ASN A 168 32.69 -16.36 43.21
C ASN A 168 32.94 -16.16 44.71
N GLY A 169 31.99 -15.53 45.42
CA GLY A 169 32.08 -15.38 46.88
C GLY A 169 32.12 -16.73 47.62
N ARG A 170 31.34 -17.72 47.18
CA ARG A 170 31.38 -19.09 47.74
C ARG A 170 32.70 -19.79 47.44
N ILE A 171 33.26 -19.61 46.24
CA ILE A 171 34.57 -20.16 45.86
C ILE A 171 35.69 -19.60 46.75
N ASP A 172 35.68 -18.29 47.01
CA ASP A 172 36.66 -17.64 47.87
C ASP A 172 36.61 -18.17 49.31
N GLN A 173 35.41 -18.37 49.85
CA GLN A 173 35.20 -18.98 51.16
C GLN A 173 35.76 -20.40 51.23
N LEU A 174 35.46 -21.24 50.23
CA LEU A 174 35.97 -22.60 50.14
C LEU A 174 37.51 -22.62 50.05
N SER A 175 38.10 -21.74 49.23
CA SER A 175 39.56 -21.64 49.08
C SER A 175 40.25 -21.32 50.41
N THR A 176 39.61 -20.48 51.23
CA THR A 176 40.12 -20.06 52.54
C THR A 176 40.06 -21.21 53.55
N LEU A 177 38.97 -21.98 53.55
CA LEU A 177 38.81 -23.16 54.40
C LEU A 177 39.85 -24.24 54.08
N VAL A 178 40.08 -24.51 52.79
CA VAL A 178 41.10 -25.47 52.34
C VAL A 178 42.48 -25.07 52.85
N LYS A 179 42.90 -23.80 52.66
CA LYS A 179 44.19 -23.29 53.14
C LYS A 179 44.38 -23.43 54.66
N LYS A 180 43.30 -23.26 55.43
CA LYS A 180 43.32 -23.41 56.89
C LYS A 180 43.48 -24.87 57.30
N SER A 181 42.79 -25.79 56.62
CA SER A 181 42.88 -27.23 56.89
C SER A 181 44.23 -27.85 56.54
N SER A 182 44.93 -27.33 55.53
CA SER A 182 46.26 -27.80 55.11
C SER A 182 47.42 -27.32 55.99
N LYS A 183 47.15 -26.49 57.01
CA LYS A 183 48.13 -26.01 58.00
C LYS A 183 48.05 -26.73 59.34
N LEU A 184 47.09 -27.64 59.51
CA LEU A 184 46.96 -28.57 60.63
C LEU A 184 47.58 -29.92 60.25
#